data_AF-A0A257WCN1-F1
#
_entry.id   AF-A0A257WCN1-F1
#
_cell.length_a   1.000
_cell.length_b   1.000
_cell.length_c   1.000
_cell.angle_alpha   90.00
_cell.angle_beta   90.00
_cell.angle_gamma   90.00
#
_symmetry.space_group_name_H-M   'P 1'
#
loop_
_entity.id
_entity.type
_entity.pdbx_description
1 polymer ?
#
loop_
_entity_poly.entity_id
_entity_poly.type
_entity_poly.pdbx_seq_one_letter_code
_entity_poly.pdbx_strand_id
1 'polypeptide(L)'
;MNVDVATPWCLTHNLSETQPSLIGPVCCRCKQRLYVSPPAGVCRSYWESQPAAYTLNREPCFVYTLVWDDFRIRTLHPPGTEFDVRSQNVVR
;
A
#
# COMPACT_ATOMS: atom_id res chain seq x y z
N MET A 1 9.27 -12.14 -8.55
CA MET A 1 9.57 -10.70 -8.49
C MET A 1 10.46 -10.50 -7.28
N ASN A 2 11.71 -10.06 -7.47
CA ASN A 2 12.59 -9.69 -6.36
C ASN A 2 12.19 -8.28 -5.92
N VAL A 3 11.48 -8.17 -4.81
CA VAL A 3 11.06 -6.89 -4.25
C VAL A 3 12.15 -6.48 -3.27
N ASP A 4 12.96 -5.47 -3.62
CA ASP A 4 13.87 -4.84 -2.66
C ASP A 4 13.05 -4.29 -1.48
N VAL A 5 13.34 -4.80 -0.29
CA VAL A 5 12.40 -5.04 0.83
C VAL A 5 12.02 -3.78 1.62
N ALA A 6 12.31 -2.57 1.13
CA ALA A 6 12.11 -1.35 1.93
C ALA A 6 10.92 -0.48 1.50
N THR A 7 10.44 -0.61 0.26
CA THR A 7 9.46 0.35 -0.29
C THR A 7 8.09 -0.30 -0.50
N PRO A 8 6.99 0.31 -0.03
CA PRO A 8 5.64 -0.15 -0.36
C PRO A 8 5.40 -0.19 -1.88
N TRP A 9 4.58 -1.13 -2.31
CA TRP A 9 4.40 -1.42 -3.74
C TRP A 9 2.94 -1.36 -4.16
N CYS A 10 2.62 -0.57 -5.17
CA CYS A 10 1.28 -0.45 -5.71
C CYS A 10 0.94 -1.72 -6.51
N LEU A 11 -0.03 -2.50 -6.05
CA LEU A 11 -0.46 -3.73 -6.73
C LEU A 11 -1.28 -3.46 -7.99
N THR A 12 -1.94 -2.30 -8.09
CA THR A 12 -2.74 -1.94 -9.28
C THR A 12 -1.85 -1.62 -10.48
N HIS A 13 -0.77 -0.86 -10.25
CA HIS A 13 0.10 -0.38 -11.33
C HIS A 13 1.44 -1.10 -11.40
N ASN A 14 1.74 -1.97 -10.42
CA ASN A 14 3.01 -2.67 -10.27
C ASN A 14 4.21 -1.69 -10.24
N LEU A 15 4.14 -0.71 -9.34
CA LEU A 15 5.14 0.36 -9.19
C LEU A 15 5.40 0.67 -7.71
N SER A 16 6.62 1.09 -7.38
CA SER A 16 6.99 1.55 -6.04
C SER A 16 6.19 2.79 -5.61
N GLU A 17 5.78 2.85 -4.35
CA GLU A 17 5.04 3.96 -3.76
C GLU A 17 5.99 4.99 -3.14
N THR A 18 6.70 5.73 -3.98
CA THR A 18 7.69 6.74 -3.54
C THR A 18 7.16 8.17 -3.61
N GLN A 19 5.97 8.39 -4.19
CA GLN A 19 5.49 9.74 -4.48
C GLN A 19 4.67 10.27 -3.30
N PRO A 20 5.03 11.43 -2.72
CA PRO A 20 4.26 12.00 -1.62
C PRO A 20 2.89 12.47 -2.12
N SER A 21 1.86 12.23 -1.30
CA SER A 21 0.48 12.69 -1.51
C SER A 21 -0.22 12.96 -0.17
N LEU A 22 -1.45 13.51 -0.21
CA LEU A 22 -2.24 13.83 0.99
C LEU A 22 -2.65 12.61 1.83
N ILE A 23 -2.58 11.41 1.26
CA ILE A 23 -2.97 10.15 1.91
C ILE A 23 -1.76 9.25 2.22
N GLY A 24 -0.56 9.81 2.15
CA GLY A 24 0.70 9.09 2.27
C GLY A 24 1.39 8.86 0.92
N PRO A 25 2.51 8.11 0.92
CA PRO A 25 3.21 7.73 -0.30
C PRO A 25 2.33 6.86 -1.21
N VAL A 26 2.36 7.12 -2.51
CA VAL A 26 1.65 6.33 -3.55
C VAL A 26 2.54 6.19 -4.79
N CYS A 27 2.17 5.31 -5.73
CA CYS A 27 2.88 5.29 -7.03
C CYS A 27 2.53 6.53 -7.90
N CYS A 28 3.36 6.83 -8.90
CA CYS A 28 3.18 8.00 -9.77
C CYS A 28 1.85 8.00 -10.53
N ARG A 29 1.32 6.83 -10.92
CA ARG A 29 0.03 6.70 -11.59
C ARG A 29 -1.14 6.98 -10.65
N CYS A 30 -1.09 6.44 -9.42
CA CYS A 30 -2.08 6.76 -8.40
C CYS A 30 -2.06 8.25 -8.06
N LYS A 31 -0.87 8.85 -7.88
CA LYS A 31 -0.73 10.30 -7.67
C LYS A 31 -1.36 11.09 -8.82
N GLN A 32 -1.04 10.75 -10.06
CA GLN A 32 -1.64 11.42 -11.20
C GLN A 32 -3.17 11.33 -11.17
N ARG A 33 -3.76 10.16 -10.89
CA ARG A 33 -5.22 10.03 -10.74
C ARG A 33 -5.73 10.95 -9.63
N LEU A 34 -5.16 10.89 -8.43
CA LEU A 34 -5.60 11.70 -7.27
C LEU A 34 -5.61 13.20 -7.54
N TYR A 35 -4.73 13.71 -8.42
CA TYR A 35 -4.63 15.14 -8.72
C TYR A 35 -5.40 15.57 -9.98
N VAL A 36 -5.32 14.80 -11.07
CA VAL A 36 -5.88 15.21 -12.37
C VAL A 36 -7.37 14.94 -12.46
N SER A 37 -7.82 13.86 -11.83
CA SER A 37 -9.22 13.47 -11.81
C SER A 37 -9.44 12.82 -10.44
N PRO A 38 -9.69 13.57 -9.36
CA PRO A 38 -9.82 13.00 -8.03
C PRO A 38 -10.97 11.97 -7.95
N PRO A 39 -10.84 10.91 -7.12
CA PRO A 39 -11.91 9.93 -6.92
C PRO A 39 -13.17 10.55 -6.31
N ALA A 40 -14.32 9.94 -6.60
CA ALA A 40 -15.60 10.33 -6.02
C ALA A 40 -15.89 9.59 -4.72
N GLY A 41 -16.64 10.23 -3.82
CA GLY A 41 -17.10 9.62 -2.58
C GLY A 41 -16.10 9.69 -1.43
N VAL A 42 -16.39 8.96 -0.36
CA VAL A 42 -15.61 8.97 0.89
C VAL A 42 -14.49 7.93 0.80
N CYS A 43 -13.25 8.36 1.06
CA CYS A 43 -12.13 7.44 1.21
C CYS A 43 -12.31 6.58 2.46
N ARG A 44 -12.25 5.26 2.31
CA ARG A 44 -12.17 4.30 3.40
C ARG A 44 -10.84 3.55 3.31
N SER A 45 -10.33 3.13 4.46
CA SER A 45 -9.09 2.36 4.52
C SER A 45 -9.22 1.11 5.37
N TYR A 46 -8.50 0.07 4.98
CA TYR A 46 -8.42 -1.17 5.76
C TYR A 46 -7.19 -2.00 5.36
N TRP A 47 -6.73 -2.82 6.31
CA TRP A 47 -5.78 -3.89 6.03
C TRP A 47 -6.52 -5.15 5.60
N GLU A 48 -6.09 -5.77 4.51
CA GLU A 48 -6.59 -7.08 4.12
C GLU A 48 -6.24 -8.13 5.19
N SER A 49 -7.13 -9.11 5.38
CA SER A 49 -7.02 -10.09 6.48
C SER A 49 -5.91 -11.11 6.26
N GLN A 50 -5.61 -11.43 5.01
CA GLN A 50 -4.61 -12.41 4.61
C GLN A 50 -3.40 -11.74 3.96
N PRO A 51 -2.19 -12.29 4.12
CA PRO A 51 -1.03 -11.83 3.37
C PRO A 51 -1.21 -12.12 1.88
N ALA A 52 -0.80 -11.17 1.04
CA ALA A 52 -0.86 -11.34 -0.42
C ALA A 52 0.45 -11.85 -1.02
N ALA A 53 1.55 -11.74 -0.27
CA ALA A 53 2.86 -12.23 -0.66
C ALA A 53 3.71 -12.54 0.58
N TYR A 54 4.88 -13.14 0.36
CA TYR A 54 5.88 -13.39 1.39
C TYR A 54 7.26 -12.98 0.87
N THR A 55 8.13 -12.53 1.77
CA THR A 55 9.55 -12.29 1.47
C THR A 55 10.27 -13.62 1.23
N LEU A 56 11.52 -13.56 0.74
CA LEU A 56 12.37 -14.77 0.61
C LEU A 56 12.63 -15.45 1.96
N ASN A 57 12.59 -14.67 3.05
CA ASN A 57 12.70 -15.16 4.42
C ASN A 57 11.36 -15.66 5.00
N ARG A 58 10.33 -15.78 4.16
CA ARG A 58 8.97 -16.24 4.52
C ARG A 58 8.22 -15.32 5.48
N GLU A 59 8.57 -14.04 5.50
CA GLU A 59 7.83 -13.05 6.29
C GLU A 59 6.60 -12.58 5.50
N PRO A 60 5.42 -12.45 6.15
CA PRO A 60 4.18 -12.10 5.47
C PRO A 60 4.16 -10.62 5.05
N CYS A 61 3.79 -10.36 3.80
CA CYS A 61 3.54 -9.01 3.29
C CYS A 61 2.02 -8.77 3.20
N PHE A 62 1.52 -7.82 4.00
CA PHE A 62 0.10 -7.48 4.03
C PHE A 62 -0.25 -6.38 3.02
N VAL A 63 -1.53 -6.34 2.64
CA VAL A 63 -2.06 -5.32 1.75
C VAL A 63 -2.86 -4.29 2.52
N TYR A 64 -2.48 -3.02 2.41
CA TYR A 64 -3.30 -1.90 2.82
C TYR A 64 -4.12 -1.41 1.62
N THR A 65 -5.42 -1.27 1.81
CA THR A 65 -6.33 -0.81 0.76
C THR A 65 -6.94 0.53 1.13
N LEU A 66 -6.86 1.49 0.20
CA LEU A 66 -7.65 2.72 0.17
C LEU A 66 -8.71 2.58 -0.92
N VAL A 67 -9.97 2.84 -0.59
CA VAL A 67 -11.09 2.67 -1.51
C VAL A 67 -12.03 3.87 -1.47
N TRP A 68 -12.40 4.31 -2.67
CA TRP A 68 -13.46 5.27 -2.99
C TRP A 68 -14.53 4.54 -3.80
N ASP A 69 -15.59 5.25 -4.19
CA ASP A 69 -16.70 4.65 -4.94
C ASP A 69 -16.25 4.21 -6.35
N ASP A 70 -15.29 4.92 -6.95
CA ASP A 70 -14.83 4.72 -8.33
C ASP A 70 -13.33 4.41 -8.47
N PHE A 71 -12.59 4.34 -7.35
CA PHE A 71 -11.14 4.13 -7.37
C PHE A 71 -10.64 3.36 -6.16
N ARG A 72 -9.56 2.59 -6.35
CA ARG A 72 -8.94 1.79 -5.30
C ARG A 72 -7.43 1.77 -5.47
N ILE A 73 -6.72 2.01 -4.38
CA ILE A 73 -5.28 1.80 -4.27
C ILE A 73 -5.06 0.61 -3.35
N ARG A 74 -4.28 -0.37 -3.83
CA ARG A 74 -3.81 -1.49 -3.03
C ARG A 74 -2.31 -1.41 -2.93
N THR A 75 -1.81 -1.35 -1.71
CA THR A 75 -0.38 -1.25 -1.43
C THR A 75 0.06 -2.52 -0.73
N LEU A 76 1.05 -3.21 -1.28
CA LEU A 76 1.77 -4.28 -0.62
C LEU A 76 2.84 -3.67 0.28
N HIS A 77 2.73 -3.90 1.58
CA HIS A 77 3.69 -3.40 2.56
C HIS A 77 4.75 -4.47 2.85
N PRO A 78 6.05 -4.14 2.73
CA PRO A 78 7.10 -5.03 3.19
C PRO A 78 7.06 -5.16 4.72
N PRO A 79 7.32 -6.37 5.26
CA PRO A 79 7.29 -6.61 6.70
C PRO A 79 8.41 -5.84 7.41
N GLY A 80 8.18 -5.50 8.68
CA GLY A 80 9.20 -4.87 9.54
C GLY A 80 9.58 -3.44 9.14
N THR A 81 8.85 -2.83 8.20
CA THR A 81 9.04 -1.43 7.82
C THR A 81 8.17 -0.51 8.65
N GLU A 82 8.50 0.78 8.68
CA GLU A 82 7.65 1.81 9.30
C GLU A 82 6.24 1.88 8.70
N PHE A 83 6.08 1.35 7.49
CA PHE A 83 4.81 1.30 6.78
C PHE A 83 3.94 0.10 7.22
N ASP A 84 4.49 -0.89 7.93
CA ASP A 84 3.74 -2.02 8.48
C ASP A 84 3.34 -1.75 9.94
N VAL A 85 2.30 -0.93 10.11
CA VAL A 85 1.74 -0.58 11.42
C VAL A 85 1.14 -1.81 12.16
N ARG A 86 0.89 -2.92 11.45
CA ARG A 86 0.48 -4.18 12.08
C ARG A 86 1.63 -4.83 12.83
N SER A 87 2.84 -4.80 12.28
CA SER A 87 4.03 -5.28 12.98
C SER A 87 4.44 -4.41 14.18
N GLN A 88 4.02 -3.14 14.23
CA GLN A 88 4.27 -2.24 15.36
C GLN A 88 3.36 -2.49 16.59
N ASN A 89 2.27 -3.24 16.45
CA ASN A 89 1.33 -3.53 17.55
C ASN A 89 1.55 -4.89 18.23
N VAL A 90 2.69 -5.57 17.98
CA VAL A 90 3.06 -6.86 18.62
C VAL A 90 4.02 -6.66 19.79
N VAL A 91 3.82 -5.59 20.58
CA VAL A 91 4.45 -5.42 21.89
C VAL A 91 3.36 -5.11 22.91
N ARG A 92 2.83 -6.16 23.55
CA ARG A 92 2.23 -6.12 24.88
C ARG A 92 2.61 -7.38 25.62
#